data_AF-Q9HQW9-F1
#
_entry.id   AF-Q9HQW9-F1
#
_cell.length_a   1.000
_cell.length_b   1.000
_cell.length_c   1.000
_cell.angle_alpha   90.00
_cell.angle_beta   90.00
_cell.angle_gamma   90.00
#
_symmetry.space_group_name_H-M   'P 1'
#
loop_
_entity.id
_entity.type
_entity.pdbx_description
1 polymer ?
#
loop_
_entity_poly.entity_id
_entity_poly.type
_entity_poly.pdbx_seq_one_letter_code
_entity_poly.pdbx_strand_id
1 'polypeptide(L)'
;MLPEADGPVDTPAKYVDSGLDEMVSALLRLGASPSTLTAKLAGGSTMLDLSIGDSVGSRNVSAAERALADADIELLASETGGDSGRSVSFSPSSGDVTIDRVDAEVHVI
;
A
#
# COMPACT_ATOMS: atom_id res chain seq x y z
N MET A 1 -8.65 6.59 -1.65
CA MET A 1 -7.68 5.71 -2.30
C MET A 1 -8.32 5.10 -3.53
N LEU A 2 -7.73 5.35 -4.69
CA LEU A 2 -8.10 4.83 -6.01
C LEU A 2 -6.84 4.24 -6.67
N PRO A 3 -6.96 3.35 -7.68
CA PRO A 3 -5.80 2.63 -8.19
C PRO A 3 -4.77 3.52 -8.89
N GLU A 4 -5.20 4.29 -9.90
CA GLU A 4 -4.33 5.07 -10.76
C GLU A 4 -4.94 6.43 -11.09
N ALA A 5 -4.08 7.40 -11.40
CA ALA A 5 -4.48 8.73 -11.81
C ALA A 5 -4.56 8.85 -13.35
N ASP A 6 -5.71 9.26 -13.89
CA ASP A 6 -5.90 9.51 -15.33
C ASP A 6 -5.44 10.92 -15.78
N GLY A 7 -4.50 11.55 -15.08
CA GLY A 7 -4.04 12.92 -15.38
C GLY A 7 -3.47 13.68 -14.17
N PRO A 8 -3.32 15.01 -14.27
CA PRO A 8 -2.81 15.83 -13.16
C PRO A 8 -3.67 15.67 -11.90
N VAL A 9 -3.01 15.47 -10.76
CA VAL A 9 -3.69 15.22 -9.47
C VAL A 9 -3.41 16.33 -8.46
N ASP A 10 -4.49 16.90 -7.92
CA ASP A 10 -4.41 17.88 -6.82
C ASP A 10 -4.10 17.20 -5.46
N THR A 11 -4.30 15.88 -5.37
CA THR A 11 -4.08 15.10 -4.15
C THR A 11 -3.43 13.77 -4.49
N PRO A 12 -2.09 13.72 -4.64
CA PRO A 12 -1.35 12.50 -5.01
C PRO A 12 -1.68 11.30 -4.12
N ALA A 13 -1.75 11.50 -2.80
CA ALA A 13 -2.09 10.45 -1.82
C ALA A 13 -3.51 9.86 -1.98
N LYS A 14 -4.34 10.37 -2.90
CA LYS A 14 -5.62 9.75 -3.25
C LYS A 14 -5.43 8.54 -4.17
N TYR A 15 -4.35 8.47 -4.94
CA TYR A 15 -4.07 7.41 -5.90
C TYR A 15 -2.82 6.63 -5.50
N VAL A 16 -2.75 5.35 -5.87
CA VAL A 16 -1.65 4.48 -5.41
C VAL A 16 -0.33 4.85 -6.07
N ASP A 17 -0.34 5.07 -7.38
CA ASP A 17 0.81 5.48 -8.20
C ASP A 17 1.45 6.78 -7.70
N SER A 18 0.74 7.89 -7.82
CA SER A 18 1.22 9.23 -7.45
C SER A 18 1.45 9.37 -5.95
N GLY A 19 0.71 8.63 -5.11
CA GLY A 19 0.96 8.56 -3.69
C GLY A 19 2.29 7.89 -3.34
N LEU A 20 2.63 6.79 -4.02
CA LEU A 20 3.90 6.09 -3.87
C LEU A 20 5.05 6.96 -4.36
N ASP A 21 4.92 7.58 -5.52
CA ASP A 21 5.95 8.46 -6.09
C ASP A 21 6.30 9.63 -5.16
N GLU A 22 5.29 10.29 -4.59
CA GLU A 22 5.48 11.37 -3.62
C GLU A 22 6.13 10.87 -2.33
N MET A 23 5.73 9.69 -1.85
CA MET A 23 6.30 9.08 -0.64
C MET A 23 7.78 8.74 -0.85
N VAL A 24 8.13 8.07 -1.96
CA VAL A 24 9.52 7.76 -2.31
C VAL A 24 10.33 9.04 -2.43
N SER A 25 9.81 10.03 -3.17
CA SER A 25 10.47 11.34 -3.32
C SER A 25 10.72 12.04 -1.97
N ALA A 26 9.77 11.95 -1.03
CA ALA A 26 9.95 12.47 0.31
C ALA A 26 11.03 11.74 1.10
N LEU A 27 11.09 10.41 1.04
CA LEU A 27 12.13 9.61 1.68
C LEU A 27 13.52 9.94 1.13
N LEU A 28 13.65 10.07 -0.19
CA LEU A 28 14.92 10.44 -0.83
C LEU A 28 15.37 11.85 -0.41
N ARG A 29 14.45 12.81 -0.29
CA ARG A 29 14.75 14.16 0.24
C ARG A 29 15.23 14.15 1.69
N LEU A 30 14.81 13.16 2.47
CA LEU A 30 15.26 12.94 3.85
C LEU A 30 16.60 12.17 3.93
N GLY A 31 17.18 11.80 2.78
CA GLY A 31 18.49 11.14 2.69
C GLY A 31 18.42 9.61 2.59
N ALA A 32 17.25 9.02 2.32
CA ALA A 32 17.16 7.59 2.01
C ALA A 32 17.92 7.27 0.71
N SER A 33 18.55 6.09 0.66
CA SER A 33 19.12 5.58 -0.59
C SER A 33 18.05 4.79 -1.35
N PRO A 34 17.85 5.03 -2.66
CA PRO A 34 16.91 4.25 -3.47
C PRO A 34 17.14 2.74 -3.34
N SER A 35 18.40 2.32 -3.36
CA SER A 35 18.81 0.91 -3.28
C SER A 35 18.55 0.25 -1.92
N THR A 36 18.13 1.01 -0.91
CA THR A 36 17.82 0.51 0.43
C THR A 36 16.34 0.53 0.75
N LEU A 37 15.52 1.04 -0.18
CA LEU A 37 14.08 1.06 -0.01
C LEU A 37 13.51 -0.34 -0.18
N THR A 38 12.68 -0.72 0.77
CA THR A 38 11.90 -1.97 0.77
C THR A 38 10.47 -1.64 1.18
N ALA A 39 9.52 -2.47 0.79
CA ALA A 39 8.11 -2.26 1.07
C ALA A 39 7.47 -3.44 1.79
N LYS A 40 6.42 -3.15 2.54
CA LYS A 40 5.43 -4.12 3.01
C LYS A 40 4.04 -3.57 2.67
N LEU A 41 3.16 -4.43 2.16
CA LEU A 41 1.85 -4.01 1.68
C LEU A 41 0.74 -4.60 2.54
N ALA A 42 -0.15 -3.75 3.07
CA ALA A 42 -1.30 -4.22 3.84
C ALA A 42 -2.57 -3.46 3.43
N GLY A 43 -3.71 -4.17 3.38
CA GLY A 43 -5.02 -3.56 3.10
C GLY A 43 -5.74 -4.19 1.91
N GLY A 44 -6.49 -3.38 1.15
CA GLY A 44 -7.22 -3.86 -0.02
C GLY A 44 -8.39 -4.80 0.29
N SER A 45 -8.96 -4.76 1.50
CA SER A 45 -10.16 -5.54 1.79
C SER A 45 -11.38 -5.06 1.02
N THR A 46 -12.30 -5.99 0.82
CA THR A 46 -13.60 -5.75 0.18
C THR A 46 -14.70 -6.01 1.20
N MET A 47 -14.97 -5.02 2.06
CA MET A 47 -16.03 -5.11 3.08
C MET A 47 -17.45 -5.02 2.50
N LEU A 48 -17.59 -4.40 1.33
CA LEU A 48 -18.84 -4.22 0.60
C LEU A 48 -18.59 -4.57 -0.86
N ASP A 49 -19.03 -5.75 -1.29
CA ASP A 49 -18.96 -6.13 -2.69
C ASP A 49 -20.17 -5.56 -3.45
N LEU A 50 -20.02 -4.33 -3.91
CA LEU A 50 -21.01 -3.59 -4.70
C LEU A 50 -20.64 -3.55 -6.19
N SER A 51 -19.56 -4.24 -6.56
CA SER A 51 -18.92 -4.21 -7.87
C SER A 51 -19.25 -5.46 -8.69
N ILE A 52 -19.48 -5.30 -10.00
CA ILE A 52 -19.41 -6.42 -10.94
C ILE A 52 -17.98 -6.40 -11.51
N GLY A 53 -17.12 -7.32 -11.04
CA GLY A 53 -15.70 -7.42 -11.41
C GLY A 53 -14.75 -7.15 -10.24
N ASP A 54 -13.48 -6.86 -10.53
CA ASP A 54 -12.45 -6.63 -9.51
C ASP A 54 -12.85 -5.49 -8.55
N SER A 55 -12.68 -5.70 -7.25
CA SER A 55 -12.98 -4.67 -6.26
C SER A 55 -11.98 -3.52 -6.33
N VAL A 56 -12.34 -2.35 -5.80
CA VAL A 56 -11.38 -1.24 -5.67
C VAL A 56 -10.17 -1.64 -4.82
N GLY A 57 -10.39 -2.51 -3.82
CA GLY A 57 -9.32 -3.05 -2.98
C GLY A 57 -8.31 -3.88 -3.78
N SER A 58 -8.77 -4.82 -4.60
CA SER A 58 -7.87 -5.65 -5.42
C SER A 58 -7.14 -4.82 -6.48
N ARG A 59 -7.83 -3.86 -7.11
CA ARG A 59 -7.19 -2.94 -8.08
C ARG A 59 -6.11 -2.06 -7.44
N ASN A 60 -6.35 -1.56 -6.23
CA ASN A 60 -5.34 -0.79 -5.49
C ASN A 60 -4.10 -1.64 -5.17
N VAL A 61 -4.30 -2.91 -4.79
CA VAL A 61 -3.18 -3.84 -4.53
C VAL A 61 -2.37 -4.07 -5.81
N SER A 62 -3.02 -4.38 -6.92
CA SER A 62 -2.34 -4.58 -8.20
C SER A 62 -1.65 -3.31 -8.73
N ALA A 63 -2.17 -2.11 -8.43
CA ALA A 63 -1.50 -0.85 -8.73
C ALA A 63 -0.26 -0.64 -7.84
N ALA A 64 -0.34 -0.99 -6.55
CA ALA A 64 0.79 -0.86 -5.62
C ALA A 64 1.94 -1.80 -6.01
N GLU A 65 1.65 -3.05 -6.34
CA GLU A 65 2.64 -4.03 -6.77
C GLU A 65 3.38 -3.57 -8.04
N ARG A 66 2.64 -3.01 -9.02
CA ARG A 66 3.25 -2.45 -10.24
C ARG A 66 4.10 -1.22 -9.95
N ALA A 67 3.57 -0.26 -9.20
CA ALA A 67 4.32 0.95 -8.86
C ALA A 67 5.60 0.66 -8.05
N LEU A 68 5.56 -0.33 -7.16
CA LEU A 68 6.76 -0.81 -6.45
C LEU A 68 7.78 -1.44 -7.40
N ALA A 69 7.32 -2.28 -8.33
CA ALA A 69 8.19 -2.91 -9.33
C ALA A 69 8.82 -1.88 -10.27
N ASP A 70 8.05 -0.91 -10.75
CA ASP A 70 8.53 0.17 -11.62
C ASP A 70 9.55 1.08 -10.92
N ALA A 71 9.47 1.18 -9.58
CA ALA A 71 10.40 1.91 -8.74
C ALA A 71 11.62 1.08 -8.27
N ASP A 72 11.75 -0.19 -8.68
CA ASP A 72 12.79 -1.13 -8.22
C ASP A 72 12.80 -1.29 -6.67
N ILE A 73 11.63 -1.26 -6.03
CA ILE A 73 11.48 -1.43 -4.57
C ILE A 73 11.01 -2.86 -4.26
N GLU A 74 11.82 -3.60 -3.52
CA GLU A 74 11.50 -4.98 -3.12
C GLU A 74 10.31 -5.02 -2.13
N LEU A 75 9.29 -5.81 -2.45
CA LEU A 75 8.17 -6.10 -1.57
C LEU A 75 8.50 -7.30 -0.66
N LEU A 76 8.81 -7.03 0.60
CA LEU A 76 9.24 -8.04 1.57
C LEU A 76 8.09 -8.90 2.12
N ALA A 77 6.90 -8.30 2.26
CA ALA A 77 5.72 -8.98 2.77
C ALA A 77 4.44 -8.30 2.30
N SER A 78 3.36 -9.07 2.19
CA SER A 78 2.04 -8.56 1.82
C SER A 78 0.93 -9.25 2.61
N GLU A 79 0.02 -8.47 3.18
CA GLU A 79 -1.20 -8.94 3.83
C GLU A 79 -2.42 -8.16 3.28
N THR A 80 -2.84 -8.57 2.10
CA THR A 80 -3.83 -7.89 1.27
C THR A 80 -5.14 -8.69 1.15
N GLY A 81 -6.18 -8.11 0.54
CA GLY A 81 -7.45 -8.80 0.30
C GLY A 81 -8.26 -9.03 1.59
N GLY A 82 -9.18 -10.00 1.60
CA GLY A 82 -10.09 -10.27 2.73
C GLY A 82 -11.35 -9.41 2.74
N ASP A 83 -12.29 -9.75 3.61
CA ASP A 83 -13.64 -9.17 3.73
C ASP A 83 -13.84 -8.31 4.99
N SER A 84 -12.86 -8.30 5.90
CA SER A 84 -12.87 -7.44 7.10
C SER A 84 -11.93 -6.23 6.99
N GLY A 85 -12.33 -5.14 7.64
CA GLY A 85 -11.49 -3.96 7.85
C GLY A 85 -10.31 -4.29 8.76
N ARG A 86 -9.18 -3.60 8.59
CA ARG A 86 -8.01 -3.75 9.46
C ARG A 86 -7.41 -2.41 9.85
N SER A 87 -6.87 -2.36 11.06
CA SER A 87 -5.99 -1.27 11.49
C SER A 87 -4.54 -1.68 11.24
N VAL A 88 -3.74 -0.74 10.74
CA VAL A 88 -2.33 -0.97 10.42
C VAL A 88 -1.49 0.02 11.21
N SER A 89 -0.47 -0.47 11.91
CA SER A 89 0.55 0.35 12.58
C SER A 89 1.93 0.01 12.04
N PHE A 90 2.70 1.03 11.68
CA PHE A 90 4.06 0.87 11.15
C PHE A 90 5.09 1.41 12.15
N SER A 91 6.13 0.62 12.42
CA SER A 91 7.29 0.99 13.24
C SER A 91 8.49 1.28 12.34
N PRO A 92 8.86 2.55 12.09
CA PRO A 92 9.99 2.87 11.20
C PRO A 92 11.34 2.36 11.72
N SER A 93 11.49 2.17 13.04
CA SER A 93 12.75 1.73 13.64
C SER A 93 13.03 0.24 13.44
N SER A 94 11.99 -0.59 13.32
CA SER A 94 12.12 -2.04 13.09
C SER A 94 11.68 -2.47 11.69
N GLY A 95 10.86 -1.66 11.01
CA GLY A 95 10.21 -2.03 9.76
C GLY A 95 8.96 -2.89 9.96
N ASP A 96 8.53 -3.14 11.20
CA ASP A 96 7.38 -4.01 11.50
C ASP A 96 6.06 -3.34 11.14
N VAL A 97 5.16 -4.12 10.56
CA VAL A 97 3.78 -3.72 10.29
C VAL A 97 2.85 -4.61 11.10
N THR A 98 2.20 -4.03 12.11
CA THR A 98 1.17 -4.70 12.91
C THR A 98 -0.20 -4.53 12.27
N ILE A 99 -0.92 -5.64 12.14
CA ILE A 99 -2.23 -5.74 11.50
C ILE A 99 -3.22 -6.28 12.52
N ASP A 100 -4.26 -5.50 12.77
CA ASP A 100 -5.32 -5.81 13.72
C ASP A 100 -6.66 -5.88 12.97
N ARG A 101 -7.31 -7.04 13.05
CA ARG A 101 -8.62 -7.32 12.43
C ARG A 101 -9.60 -7.66 13.54
N VAL A 102 -10.87 -7.32 13.32
CA VAL A 102 -11.94 -7.57 14.32
C VAL A 102 -12.12 -9.07 14.61
N ASP A 103 -11.79 -9.93 13.66
CA ASP A 103 -12.07 -11.36 13.64
C ASP A 103 -10.83 -12.27 13.58
N ALA A 104 -9.63 -11.71 13.79
CA ALA A 104 -8.39 -12.48 13.78
C ALA A 104 -7.43 -12.05 14.89
N GLU A 105 -6.45 -12.90 15.19
CA GLU A 105 -5.35 -12.51 16.06
C GLU A 105 -4.50 -11.42 15.41
N VAL A 106 -3.95 -10.54 16.25
CA VAL A 106 -3.01 -9.51 15.80
C VAL A 106 -1.80 -10.19 15.17
N HIS A 107 -1.48 -9.76 13.95
CA HIS A 107 -0.39 -10.32 13.16
C HIS A 107 0.65 -9.24 12.85
N VAL A 108 1.92 -9.62 12.75
CA VAL A 108 3.03 -8.72 12.41
C VAL A 108 3.74 -9.27 11.19
N ILE A 109 3.87 -8.43 10.17
CA ILE A 109 4.64 -8.71 8.95
C ILE A 109 5.86 -7.82 8.84
#